data_AF-A0A1V2P436-F1
#
_entry.id   AF-A0A1V2P436-F1
#
_cell.length_a   1.000
_cell.length_b   1.000
_cell.length_c   1.000
_cell.angle_alpha   90.00
_cell.angle_beta   90.00
_cell.angle_gamma   90.00
#
_symmetry.space_group_name_H-M   'P 1'
#
loop_
_entity.id
_entity.type
_entity.pdbx_description
1 polymer ?
#
loop_
_entity_poly.entity_id
_entity_poly.type
_entity_poly.pdbx_seq_one_letter_code
_entity_poly.pdbx_strand_id
1 'polypeptide(L)'
;MNYPGHGWPQQPYGGYAPRPNTAPAYIAAALFVVCGVFSLVISILSISRSTRTVEMFIAVPGMAFSEDITGNGDFGYSTGISVGCTFTVLGLLLAFRLAFVRWLLVALGGLVAAYYVYAVIKVLADGGGEFVAALALALVLWLITEVAVLLPPVGQAMRGRPH
;
A
#
# COMPACT_ATOMS: atom_id res chain seq x y z
N MET A 1 -40.90 50.13 -25.20
CA MET A 1 -40.96 48.65 -25.31
C MET A 1 -39.54 48.14 -25.33
N ASN A 2 -39.08 47.57 -24.22
CA ASN A 2 -37.70 47.08 -24.08
C ASN A 2 -37.80 45.56 -23.87
N TYR A 3 -37.39 44.76 -24.86
CA TYR A 3 -37.37 43.31 -24.73
C TYR A 3 -36.09 42.90 -23.99
N PRO A 4 -36.17 42.23 -22.82
CA PRO A 4 -34.99 41.66 -22.18
C PRO A 4 -34.53 40.44 -22.99
N GLY A 5 -33.50 40.66 -23.82
CA GLY A 5 -32.83 39.60 -24.56
C GLY A 5 -32.29 38.54 -23.61
N HIS A 6 -32.77 37.30 -23.77
CA HIS A 6 -32.22 36.12 -23.11
C HIS A 6 -30.82 35.85 -23.67
N GLY A 7 -29.80 36.38 -23.00
CA GLY A 7 -28.41 36.01 -23.25
C GLY A 7 -28.17 34.59 -22.75
N TRP A 8 -28.19 33.63 -23.66
CA TRP A 8 -27.68 32.29 -23.39
C TRP A 8 -26.20 32.40 -23.00
N PRO A 9 -25.73 31.70 -21.95
CA PRO A 9 -24.33 31.73 -21.58
C PRO A 9 -23.50 31.20 -22.75
N GLN A 10 -22.62 32.05 -23.29
CA GLN A 10 -21.65 31.66 -24.31
C GLN A 10 -20.77 30.56 -23.72
N GLN A 11 -20.88 29.34 -24.24
CA GLN A 11 -19.90 28.29 -23.97
C GLN A 11 -18.54 28.73 -24.52
N PRO A 12 -17.48 28.75 -23.70
CA PRO A 12 -16.14 29.10 -24.17
C PRO A 12 -15.71 28.14 -25.30
N TYR A 13 -15.66 28.68 -26.51
CA TYR A 13 -15.20 27.97 -27.71
C TYR A 13 -13.70 27.68 -27.57
N GLY A 14 -13.29 26.40 -27.65
CA GLY A 14 -11.95 26.04 -28.14
C GLY A 14 -10.87 25.59 -27.14
N GLY A 15 -11.21 25.10 -25.95
CA GLY A 15 -10.22 24.43 -25.10
C GLY A 15 -10.30 22.90 -25.24
N TYR A 16 -9.30 22.24 -25.81
CA TYR A 16 -9.16 20.78 -25.64
C TYR A 16 -9.15 20.48 -24.15
N ALA A 17 -10.14 19.73 -23.65
CA ALA A 17 -10.18 19.31 -22.25
C ALA A 17 -8.85 18.61 -21.91
N PRO A 18 -8.11 19.06 -20.88
CA PRO A 18 -6.82 18.48 -20.51
C PRO A 18 -6.94 16.96 -20.38
N ARG A 19 -6.04 16.20 -21.03
CA ARG A 19 -6.00 14.75 -20.85
C ARG A 19 -5.73 14.47 -19.36
N PRO A 20 -6.56 13.65 -18.67
CA PRO A 20 -6.29 13.28 -17.29
C PRO A 20 -4.93 12.58 -17.18
N ASN A 21 -4.07 13.07 -16.28
CA ASN A 21 -2.78 12.44 -16.02
C ASN A 21 -2.99 11.14 -15.21
N THR A 22 -2.62 10.00 -15.78
CA THR A 22 -2.75 8.68 -15.15
C THR A 22 -1.52 8.26 -14.36
N ALA A 23 -0.39 8.98 -14.48
CA ALA A 23 0.86 8.64 -13.82
C ALA A 23 0.74 8.41 -12.29
N PRO A 24 -0.03 9.21 -11.53
CA PRO A 24 -0.14 9.00 -10.08
C PRO A 24 -0.70 7.62 -9.71
N ALA A 25 -1.64 7.08 -10.47
CA ALA A 25 -2.23 5.77 -10.21
C ALA A 25 -1.22 4.64 -10.44
N TYR A 26 -0.39 4.75 -11.50
CA TYR A 26 0.65 3.77 -11.77
C TYR A 26 1.79 3.82 -10.76
N ILE A 27 2.16 5.02 -10.28
CA ILE A 27 3.17 5.16 -9.21
C ILE A 27 2.67 4.50 -7.92
N ALA A 28 1.43 4.79 -7.51
CA ALA A 28 0.84 4.15 -6.33
C ALA A 28 0.74 2.62 -6.47
N ALA A 29 0.31 2.14 -7.65
CA ALA A 29 0.27 0.71 -7.95
C ALA A 29 1.65 0.05 -7.86
N ALA A 30 2.68 0.67 -8.46
CA ALA A 30 4.04 0.17 -8.42
C ALA A 30 4.59 0.09 -7.00
N LEU A 31 4.34 1.10 -6.16
CA LEU A 31 4.77 1.10 -4.77
C LEU A 31 4.14 -0.06 -3.97
N PHE A 32 2.84 -0.33 -4.15
CA PHE A 32 2.20 -1.47 -3.50
C PHE A 32 2.71 -2.83 -4.01
N VAL A 33 2.97 -2.94 -5.31
CA VAL A 33 3.58 -4.14 -5.88
C VAL A 33 4.97 -4.37 -5.29
N VAL A 34 5.79 -3.33 -5.17
CA VAL A 34 7.11 -3.42 -4.56
C VAL A 34 7.01 -3.85 -3.09
N CYS A 35 6.09 -3.27 -2.31
CA CYS A 35 5.85 -3.67 -0.91
C CYS A 35 5.40 -5.13 -0.81
N GLY A 36 4.46 -5.55 -1.65
CA GLY A 36 3.94 -6.91 -1.68
C GLY A 36 5.03 -7.93 -2.06
N VAL A 37 5.82 -7.63 -3.10
CA VAL A 37 6.93 -8.48 -3.55
C VAL A 37 8.02 -8.58 -2.50
N PHE A 38 8.44 -7.48 -1.87
CA PHE A 38 9.43 -7.54 -0.80
C PHE A 38 8.93 -8.34 0.40
N SER A 39 7.67 -8.14 0.81
CA SER A 39 7.06 -8.91 1.89
C SER A 39 7.05 -10.41 1.55
N LEU A 40 6.70 -10.77 0.31
CA LEU A 40 6.69 -12.14 -0.18
C LEU A 40 8.09 -12.75 -0.19
N VAL A 41 9.07 -12.04 -0.75
CA VAL A 41 10.47 -12.50 -0.83
C VAL A 41 11.05 -12.72 0.56
N ILE A 42 10.89 -11.76 1.48
CA ILE A 42 11.41 -11.88 2.85
C ILE A 42 10.72 -13.04 3.58
N SER A 43 9.40 -13.23 3.39
CA SER A 43 8.67 -14.35 3.98
C SER A 43 9.16 -15.70 3.48
N ILE A 44 9.37 -15.85 2.16
CA ILE A 44 9.89 -17.09 1.57
C ILE A 44 11.33 -17.37 2.02
N LEU A 45 12.20 -16.36 1.99
CA LEU A 45 13.60 -16.51 2.41
C LEU A 45 13.72 -16.86 3.89
N SER A 46 12.78 -16.40 4.71
CA SER A 46 12.76 -16.68 6.15
C SER A 46 12.32 -18.12 6.48
N ILE A 47 11.67 -18.84 5.57
CA ILE A 47 11.38 -20.27 5.74
C ILE A 47 12.68 -21.10 5.76
N SER A 48 13.64 -20.74 4.91
CA SER A 48 14.92 -21.45 4.82
C SER A 48 15.85 -21.05 5.96
N ARG A 49 16.18 -22.00 6.84
CA ARG A 49 17.09 -21.77 7.97
C ARG A 49 18.51 -21.35 7.55
N SER A 50 18.93 -21.64 6.32
CA SER A 50 20.28 -21.34 5.82
C SER A 50 20.47 -19.87 5.44
N THR A 51 19.39 -19.19 5.03
CA THR A 51 19.43 -17.81 4.48
C THR A 51 18.82 -16.78 5.42
N ARG A 52 18.31 -17.21 6.58
CA ARG A 52 17.53 -16.37 7.49
C ARG A 52 18.44 -15.57 8.41
N THR A 53 18.36 -14.25 8.32
CA THR A 53 18.87 -13.34 9.37
C THR A 53 17.76 -12.99 10.37
N VAL A 54 18.13 -12.57 11.58
CA VAL A 54 17.16 -12.14 12.61
C VAL A 54 16.35 -10.94 12.12
N GLU A 55 16.99 -10.01 11.43
CA GLU A 55 16.35 -8.82 10.84
C GLU A 55 15.28 -9.19 9.81
N MET A 56 15.58 -10.16 8.93
CA MET A 56 14.61 -10.67 7.96
C MET A 56 13.42 -11.33 8.66
N PHE A 57 13.71 -12.13 9.69
CA PHE A 57 12.69 -12.84 10.45
C PHE A 57 11.72 -11.87 11.12
N ILE A 58 12.20 -10.86 11.83
CA ILE A 58 11.30 -9.91 12.50
C ILE A 58 10.54 -9.01 11.52
N ALA A 59 11.09 -8.78 10.32
CA ALA A 59 10.47 -7.94 9.31
C ALA A 59 9.29 -8.60 8.59
N VAL A 60 9.11 -9.93 8.72
CA VAL A 60 7.99 -10.65 8.12
C VAL A 60 6.66 -10.23 8.78
N PRO A 61 5.63 -9.86 8.00
CA PRO A 61 4.30 -9.59 8.53
C PRO A 61 3.71 -10.80 9.27
N GLY A 62 3.24 -10.60 10.50
CA GLY A 62 2.64 -11.64 11.35
C GLY A 62 3.60 -12.32 12.33
N MET A 63 4.91 -12.15 12.20
CA MET A 63 5.89 -12.79 13.10
C MET A 63 5.81 -12.31 14.55
N ALA A 64 5.46 -11.04 14.79
CA ALA A 64 5.29 -10.54 16.15
C ALA A 64 4.15 -11.25 16.91
N PHE A 65 3.23 -11.91 16.22
CA PHE A 65 2.10 -12.66 16.79
C PHE A 65 2.27 -14.18 16.70
N SER A 66 3.27 -14.69 15.98
CA SER A 66 3.38 -16.14 15.74
C SER A 66 3.71 -16.94 17.00
N GLU A 67 4.47 -16.34 17.93
CA GLU A 67 4.76 -16.96 19.22
C GLU A 67 3.55 -16.91 20.15
N ASP A 68 2.84 -15.78 20.19
CA ASP A 68 1.71 -15.55 21.11
C ASP A 68 0.46 -16.35 20.73
N ILE A 69 0.22 -16.60 19.43
CA ILE A 69 -0.99 -17.29 18.94
C ILE A 69 -0.76 -18.79 18.78
N THR A 70 0.33 -19.19 18.12
CA THR A 70 0.54 -20.60 17.72
C THR A 70 1.78 -21.24 18.34
N GLY A 71 2.65 -20.47 19.01
CA GLY A 71 3.94 -20.95 19.51
C GLY A 71 4.90 -21.42 18.41
N ASN A 72 4.64 -21.06 17.15
CA ASN A 72 5.38 -21.52 15.98
C ASN A 72 5.42 -20.45 14.89
N GLY A 73 6.59 -20.27 14.26
CA GLY A 73 6.85 -19.26 13.22
C GLY A 73 6.13 -19.52 11.89
N ASP A 74 5.61 -20.73 11.66
CA ASP A 74 4.88 -21.09 10.43
C ASP A 74 3.65 -20.21 10.19
N PHE A 75 3.01 -19.75 11.27
CA PHE A 75 1.92 -18.79 11.19
C PHE A 75 2.37 -17.45 10.63
N GLY A 76 3.53 -16.94 11.07
CA GLY A 76 4.06 -15.69 10.57
C GLY A 76 4.50 -15.79 9.11
N TYR A 77 5.12 -16.89 8.69
CA TYR A 77 5.49 -17.09 7.28
C TYR A 77 4.26 -17.17 6.36
N SER A 78 3.25 -17.95 6.74
CA SER A 78 2.01 -18.05 5.96
C SER A 78 1.28 -16.71 5.89
N THR A 79 1.20 -15.98 7.00
CA THR A 79 0.66 -14.61 7.04
C THR A 79 1.43 -13.67 6.12
N GLY A 80 2.76 -13.66 6.20
CA GLY A 80 3.62 -12.82 5.37
C GLY A 80 3.48 -13.11 3.86
N ILE A 81 3.38 -14.39 3.49
CA ILE A 81 3.11 -14.79 2.10
C ILE A 81 1.71 -14.32 1.66
N SER A 82 0.69 -14.50 2.50
CA SER A 82 -0.67 -14.03 2.20
C SER A 82 -0.71 -12.51 2.01
N VAL A 83 -0.09 -11.74 2.91
CA VAL A 83 0.03 -10.28 2.76
C VAL A 83 0.74 -9.93 1.46
N GLY A 84 1.90 -10.53 1.19
CA GLY A 84 2.67 -10.27 -0.03
C GLY A 84 1.87 -10.54 -1.31
N CYS A 85 1.19 -11.68 -1.39
CA CYS A 85 0.32 -12.03 -2.51
C CYS A 85 -0.85 -11.07 -2.65
N THR A 86 -1.57 -10.77 -1.56
CA THR A 86 -2.74 -9.89 -1.57
C THR A 86 -2.38 -8.50 -2.07
N PHE A 87 -1.32 -7.89 -1.55
CA PHE A 87 -0.93 -6.53 -1.96
C PHE A 87 -0.31 -6.47 -3.36
N THR A 88 0.36 -7.54 -3.80
CA THR A 88 0.82 -7.64 -5.19
C THR A 88 -0.37 -7.68 -6.14
N VAL A 89 -1.37 -8.52 -5.86
CA VAL A 89 -2.59 -8.62 -6.68
C VAL A 89 -3.38 -7.30 -6.65
N LEU A 90 -3.63 -6.74 -5.47
CA LEU A 90 -4.36 -5.46 -5.35
C LEU A 90 -3.59 -4.30 -6.00
N GLY A 91 -2.26 -4.26 -5.90
CA GLY A 91 -1.42 -3.28 -6.59
C GLY A 91 -1.56 -3.39 -8.11
N LEU A 92 -1.53 -4.60 -8.66
CA LEU A 92 -1.78 -4.84 -10.09
C LEU A 92 -3.21 -4.44 -10.49
N LEU A 93 -4.21 -4.77 -9.67
CA LEU A 93 -5.60 -4.36 -9.89
C LEU A 93 -5.79 -2.84 -9.83
N LEU A 94 -5.01 -2.13 -9.01
CA LEU A 94 -5.00 -0.67 -8.96
C LEU A 94 -4.46 -0.07 -10.28
N ALA A 95 -3.50 -0.73 -10.93
CA ALA A 95 -3.01 -0.31 -12.25
C ALA A 95 -4.10 -0.37 -13.34
N PHE A 96 -5.10 -1.25 -13.18
CA PHE A 96 -6.31 -1.28 -14.01
C PHE A 96 -7.35 -0.19 -13.63
N ARG A 97 -7.03 0.68 -12.68
CA ARG A 97 -7.83 1.86 -12.25
C ARG A 97 -9.20 1.50 -11.63
N LEU A 98 -9.29 0.36 -10.95
CA LEU A 98 -10.51 -0.06 -10.24
C LEU A 98 -10.70 0.73 -8.94
N ALA A 99 -11.67 1.64 -8.89
CA ALA A 99 -11.87 2.58 -7.78
C ALA A 99 -12.04 1.90 -6.40
N PHE A 100 -12.67 0.73 -6.33
CA PHE A 100 -12.85 0.00 -5.06
C PHE A 100 -11.54 -0.55 -4.50
N VAL A 101 -10.58 -0.90 -5.37
CA VAL A 101 -9.28 -1.47 -4.97
C VAL A 101 -8.46 -0.45 -4.19
N ARG A 102 -8.60 0.83 -4.52
CA ARG A 102 -7.98 1.93 -3.78
C ARG A 102 -8.33 1.87 -2.29
N TRP A 103 -9.61 1.70 -1.97
CA TRP A 103 -10.08 1.68 -0.59
C TRP A 103 -9.70 0.38 0.13
N LEU A 104 -9.67 -0.75 -0.59
CA LEU A 104 -9.12 -1.99 -0.03
C LEU A 104 -7.65 -1.85 0.33
N LEU A 105 -6.85 -1.22 -0.55
CA LEU A 105 -5.43 -0.97 -0.29
C LEU A 105 -5.20 -0.05 0.90
N VAL A 106 -6.04 0.99 1.09
CA VAL A 106 -5.98 1.87 2.26
C VAL A 106 -6.38 1.14 3.54
N ALA A 107 -7.47 0.35 3.51
CA ALA A 107 -7.94 -0.34 4.70
C ALA A 107 -6.94 -1.43 5.15
N LEU A 108 -6.47 -2.25 4.21
CA LEU A 108 -5.51 -3.30 4.48
C LEU A 108 -4.12 -2.74 4.75
N GLY A 109 -3.69 -1.72 4.01
CA GLY A 109 -2.38 -1.08 4.17
C GLY A 109 -2.25 -0.44 5.54
N GLY A 110 -3.30 0.24 6.00
CA GLY A 110 -3.41 0.78 7.35
C GLY A 110 -3.31 -0.30 8.42
N LEU A 111 -3.90 -1.49 8.18
CA LEU A 111 -3.77 -2.63 9.08
C LEU A 111 -2.31 -3.14 9.16
N VAL A 112 -1.63 -3.23 8.02
CA VAL A 112 -0.21 -3.64 7.97
C VAL A 112 0.69 -2.58 8.62
N ALA A 113 0.42 -1.29 8.41
CA ALA A 113 1.16 -0.20 9.06
C ALA A 113 0.96 -0.24 10.58
N ALA A 114 -0.27 -0.45 11.06
CA ALA A 114 -0.57 -0.60 12.48
C ALA A 114 0.16 -1.82 13.08
N TYR A 115 0.22 -2.94 12.35
CA TYR A 115 1.04 -4.10 12.73
C TYR A 115 2.51 -3.72 12.89
N TYR A 116 3.11 -3.00 11.94
CA TYR A 116 4.53 -2.62 12.03
C TYR A 116 4.80 -1.65 13.17
N VAL A 117 3.88 -0.73 13.47
CA VAL A 117 3.98 0.13 14.66
C VAL A 117 3.99 -0.73 15.94
N TYR A 118 3.07 -1.67 16.05
CA TYR A 118 3.04 -2.61 17.18
C TYR A 118 4.33 -3.43 17.28
N ALA A 119 4.82 -3.97 16.16
CA ALA A 119 6.05 -4.77 16.12
C ALA A 119 7.27 -3.96 16.57
N VAL A 120 7.39 -2.68 16.16
CA VAL A 120 8.44 -1.77 16.62
C VAL A 120 8.36 -1.58 18.14
N ILE A 121 7.17 -1.32 18.68
CA ILE A 121 6.97 -1.13 20.13
C ILE A 121 7.35 -2.41 20.90
N LYS A 122 6.90 -3.58 20.43
CA LYS A 122 7.20 -4.88 21.06
C LYS A 122 8.71 -5.13 21.10
N VAL A 123 9.39 -5.00 19.96
CA VAL A 123 10.84 -5.23 19.87
C VAL A 123 11.63 -4.24 20.74
N LEU A 124 11.22 -2.98 20.81
CA LEU A 124 11.85 -1.99 21.69
C LEU A 124 11.63 -2.32 23.17
N ALA A 125 10.44 -2.77 23.55
CA ALA A 125 10.11 -3.16 24.92
C ALA A 125 10.92 -4.38 25.38
N ASP A 126 11.19 -5.31 24.46
CA ASP A 126 11.95 -6.55 24.73
C ASP A 126 13.48 -6.35 24.62
N GLY A 127 13.95 -5.12 24.39
CA GLY A 127 15.39 -4.79 24.33
C GLY A 127 16.07 -5.07 22.98
N GLY A 128 15.33 -5.44 21.93
CA GLY A 128 15.82 -5.74 20.58
C GLY A 128 16.13 -4.52 19.73
N GLY A 129 16.62 -3.42 20.34
CA GLY A 129 16.82 -2.12 19.67
C GLY A 129 17.70 -2.17 18.42
N GLU A 130 18.66 -3.10 18.37
CA GLU A 130 19.57 -3.28 17.24
C GLU A 130 18.85 -3.68 15.93
N PHE A 131 17.69 -4.33 16.03
CA PHE A 131 16.95 -4.81 14.86
C PHE A 131 15.81 -3.86 14.42
N VAL A 132 15.58 -2.78 15.18
CA VAL A 132 14.48 -1.83 14.95
C VAL A 132 14.61 -1.12 13.60
N ALA A 133 15.83 -0.96 13.09
CA ALA A 133 16.07 -0.31 11.80
C ALA A 133 15.32 -1.01 10.65
N ALA A 134 15.30 -2.35 10.62
CA ALA A 134 14.61 -3.12 9.59
C ALA A 134 13.08 -2.93 9.67
N LEU A 135 12.53 -2.97 10.88
CA LEU A 135 11.10 -2.73 11.12
C LEU A 135 10.68 -1.30 10.79
N ALA A 136 11.50 -0.32 11.17
CA ALA A 136 11.26 1.09 10.87
C ALA A 136 11.29 1.34 9.35
N LEU A 137 12.23 0.73 8.62
CA LEU A 137 12.30 0.84 7.16
C LEU A 137 11.06 0.22 6.50
N ALA A 138 10.64 -0.97 6.95
CA ALA A 138 9.41 -1.58 6.47
C ALA A 138 8.19 -0.70 6.76
N LEU A 139 8.06 -0.16 7.98
CA LEU A 139 6.98 0.74 8.37
C LEU A 139 6.93 1.98 7.46
N VAL A 140 8.07 2.64 7.26
CA VAL A 140 8.15 3.83 6.40
C VAL A 140 7.75 3.50 4.97
N LEU A 141 8.19 2.36 4.44
CA LEU A 141 7.85 1.94 3.08
C LEU A 141 6.32 1.72 2.92
N TRP A 142 5.68 1.08 3.89
CA TRP A 142 4.23 0.92 3.94
C TRP A 142 3.50 2.26 4.08
N LEU A 143 3.96 3.14 4.95
CA LEU A 143 3.37 4.47 5.15
C LEU A 143 3.48 5.38 3.92
N ILE A 144 4.62 5.39 3.23
CA ILE A 144 4.79 6.16 1.99
C ILE A 144 3.78 5.67 0.94
N THR A 145 3.59 4.36 0.85
CA THR A 145 2.70 3.73 -0.11
C THR A 145 1.22 4.03 0.21
N GLU A 146 0.84 3.95 1.48
CA GLU A 146 -0.45 4.39 2.04
C GLU A 146 -0.75 5.87 1.71
N VAL A 147 0.19 6.76 2.02
CA VAL A 147 0.03 8.19 1.75
C VAL A 147 -0.12 8.43 0.25
N ALA A 148 0.70 7.78 -0.57
CA ALA A 148 0.66 7.93 -2.02
C ALA A 148 -0.71 7.57 -2.60
N VAL A 149 -1.36 6.51 -2.12
CA VAL A 149 -2.70 6.11 -2.63
C VAL A 149 -3.82 7.02 -2.12
N LEU A 150 -3.65 7.66 -0.96
CA LEU A 150 -4.60 8.62 -0.42
C LEU A 150 -4.56 9.98 -1.15
N LEU A 151 -3.48 10.30 -1.85
CA LEU A 151 -3.33 11.57 -2.56
C LEU A 151 -4.50 11.83 -3.53
N PRO A 152 -5.08 13.06 -3.54
CA PRO A 152 -6.16 13.42 -4.46
C PRO A 152 -5.86 13.16 -5.95
N PRO A 153 -4.62 13.39 -6.45
CA PRO A 153 -4.22 13.01 -7.81
C PRO A 153 -4.48 11.56 -8.18
N VAL A 154 -4.32 10.61 -7.25
CA VAL A 154 -4.63 9.19 -7.50
C VAL A 154 -6.12 9.00 -7.69
N GLY A 155 -6.94 9.61 -6.83
CA GLY A 155 -8.40 9.59 -6.97
C GLY A 155 -8.89 10.22 -8.27
N GLN A 156 -8.26 11.31 -8.72
CA GLN A 156 -8.57 11.95 -10.00
C GLN A 156 -8.16 11.07 -11.19
N ALA A 157 -6.98 10.44 -11.13
CA ALA A 157 -6.49 9.53 -12.16
C ALA A 157 -7.40 8.31 -12.39
N MET A 158 -8.17 7.91 -11.37
CA MET A 158 -9.10 6.78 -11.44
C MET A 158 -10.48 7.12 -12.02
N ARG A 159 -10.89 8.40 -12.07
CA ARG A 159 -12.28 8.78 -12.41
C ARG A 159 -12.64 8.68 -13.90
N GLY A 160 -11.67 8.41 -14.79
CA GLY A 160 -11.94 8.35 -16.24
C GLY A 160 -12.55 9.65 -16.78
N ARG A 161 -12.79 9.75 -18.10
CA ARG A 161 -13.58 10.87 -18.64
C ARG A 161 -15.07 10.59 -18.41
N PRO A 162 -15.91 11.59 -18.08
CA PRO A 162 -17.33 11.46 -18.35
C PRO A 162 -17.48 11.30 -19.87
N HIS A 163 -18.12 10.20 -20.28
CA HIS A 163 -18.53 9.96 -21.66
C HIS A 163 -19.68 10.90 -22.04
#